data_AF-A0A1H1QR64-F1
#
_entry.id   AF-A0A1H1QR64-F1
#
_cell.length_a   1.000
_cell.length_b   1.000
_cell.length_c   1.000
_cell.angle_alpha   90.00
_cell.angle_beta   90.00
_cell.angle_gamma   90.00
#
_symmetry.space_group_name_H-M   'P 1'
#
loop_
_entity.id
_entity.type
_entity.pdbx_description
1 polymer ?
#
loop_
_entity_poly.entity_id
_entity_poly.type
_entity_poly.pdbx_seq_one_letter_code
_entity_poly.pdbx_strand_id
1 'polypeptide(L)'
;MTTAYGGRTRFPVVLLLAPLLAGLVLTGLGLAHPAPARAAVTKAAKAAEGDRIPAYDISARVGTDGSVAVRERFTYDLAARPTPLNWAVPIRFTSAGESADGRDQATGQVVSVHDLAVRMDGRPVRTYHDHQAWWYTIWIGPDGTTPAGRHSYEVSYVLRGLVTSPSDQLRGTNGPRSAGMWWNAVSAHDEPIDRVRLTVTAPEAPVRVSCTITDDTAPCRAGVSGSTVTFTAAGLPGRSAVTTYAELPGVHADDYTAILPGVKATLRSNLAGPGAMAGLPAGAVWGVTALLAAAVVVGLVLVARRPRLPRMAVRDTGALVTVAGLVLAYFLARYDLVWWALPVVCFGAALVVISPMLPSSGAHRPAGAAPAPCGPKPVAPTR
;
A
#
# COMPACT_ATOMS: atom_id res chain seq x y z
N MET A 1 -20.97 -39.52 66.70
CA MET A 1 -19.82 -38.68 67.09
C MET A 1 -18.99 -38.39 65.85
N THR A 2 -18.89 -37.09 65.51
CA THR A 2 -17.78 -36.38 64.84
C THR A 2 -17.23 -36.85 63.47
N THR A 3 -17.40 -35.94 62.48
CA THR A 3 -16.41 -35.44 61.48
C THR A 3 -15.86 -36.41 60.41
N ALA A 4 -15.55 -36.07 59.15
CA ALA A 4 -15.59 -34.83 58.36
C ALA A 4 -15.14 -35.14 56.90
N TYR A 5 -15.45 -34.20 55.98
CA TYR A 5 -14.72 -33.82 54.75
C TYR A 5 -14.62 -34.76 53.53
N GLY A 6 -14.88 -34.21 52.33
CA GLY A 6 -14.34 -34.77 51.07
C GLY A 6 -15.19 -34.63 49.79
N GLY A 7 -15.88 -33.52 49.55
CA GLY A 7 -16.61 -33.29 48.29
C GLY A 7 -15.68 -33.00 47.11
N ARG A 8 -15.49 -33.99 46.24
CA ARG A 8 -14.70 -33.91 44.99
C ARG A 8 -15.38 -32.98 43.97
N THR A 9 -14.83 -31.79 43.76
CA THR A 9 -15.07 -30.98 42.56
C THR A 9 -14.22 -31.52 41.41
N ARG A 10 -14.86 -32.18 40.45
CA ARG A 10 -14.23 -32.56 39.18
C ARG A 10 -14.16 -31.31 38.29
N PHE A 11 -13.01 -30.66 38.26
CA PHE A 11 -12.66 -29.70 37.20
C PHE A 11 -12.41 -30.47 35.90
N PRO A 12 -13.01 -30.11 34.75
CA PRO A 12 -12.58 -30.63 33.47
C PRO A 12 -11.27 -29.93 33.06
N VAL A 13 -10.16 -30.67 33.16
CA VAL A 13 -8.80 -30.28 32.74
C VAL A 13 -8.64 -30.27 31.19
N VAL A 14 -9.73 -30.10 30.44
CA VAL A 14 -9.71 -30.26 28.97
C VAL A 14 -9.42 -28.95 28.21
N LEU A 15 -9.24 -27.82 28.89
CA LEU A 15 -9.15 -26.50 28.24
C LEU A 15 -7.78 -25.80 28.40
N LEU A 16 -6.69 -26.56 28.44
CA LEU A 16 -5.31 -26.04 28.49
C LEU A 16 -4.34 -26.65 27.46
N LEU A 17 -4.84 -27.38 26.45
CA LEU A 17 -4.01 -27.98 25.39
C LEU A 17 -4.22 -27.40 23.99
N ALA A 18 -5.12 -26.44 23.81
CA ALA A 18 -5.38 -25.83 22.50
C ALA A 18 -4.35 -24.81 22.00
N PRO A 19 -3.61 -24.02 22.83
CA PRO A 19 -2.61 -23.10 22.29
C PRO A 19 -1.21 -23.69 22.11
N LEU A 20 -0.94 -24.88 22.65
CA LEU A 20 0.40 -25.52 22.56
C LEU A 20 0.60 -26.35 21.28
N LEU A 21 -0.47 -26.76 20.60
CA LEU A 21 -0.40 -27.50 19.32
C LEU A 21 -0.35 -26.61 18.07
N ALA A 22 -0.62 -25.30 18.19
CA ALA A 22 -0.44 -24.35 17.09
C ALA A 22 1.00 -23.86 16.93
N GLY A 23 1.87 -24.07 17.93
CA GLY A 23 3.28 -23.65 17.90
C GLY A 23 4.26 -24.71 17.40
N LEU A 24 3.84 -25.97 17.21
CA LEU A 24 4.75 -27.11 16.99
C LEU A 24 4.68 -27.72 15.58
N VAL A 25 4.18 -26.98 14.59
CA VAL A 25 4.19 -27.37 13.16
C VAL A 25 5.23 -26.57 12.34
N LEU A 26 5.97 -25.64 12.96
CA LEU A 26 6.87 -24.72 12.24
C LEU A 26 8.38 -24.93 12.46
N THR A 27 8.80 -25.98 13.17
CA THR A 27 10.23 -26.25 13.44
C THR A 27 10.72 -27.63 13.02
N GLY A 28 10.05 -28.25 12.03
CA GLY A 28 10.30 -29.63 11.61
C GLY A 28 10.69 -29.80 10.14
N LEU A 29 11.51 -28.91 9.56
CA LEU A 29 12.21 -29.18 8.28
C LEU A 29 13.64 -28.64 8.37
N GLY A 30 14.46 -29.39 9.10
CA GLY A 30 15.90 -29.29 9.03
C GLY A 30 16.42 -29.91 7.73
N LEU A 31 17.23 -29.13 7.02
CA LEU A 31 18.56 -29.52 6.51
C LEU A 31 18.63 -30.76 5.61
N ALA A 32 18.64 -30.52 4.30
CA ALA A 32 19.72 -30.94 3.40
C ALA A 32 19.38 -30.47 1.98
N HIS A 33 20.06 -29.45 1.47
CA HIS A 33 20.21 -29.29 0.02
C HIS A 33 21.70 -29.04 -0.28
N PRO A 34 22.29 -29.83 -1.19
CA PRO A 34 23.69 -29.76 -1.55
C PRO A 34 24.02 -28.47 -2.30
N ALA A 35 25.30 -28.09 -2.23
CA ALA A 35 25.89 -26.95 -2.91
C ALA A 35 25.50 -26.92 -4.40
N PRO A 36 25.09 -25.76 -4.97
CA PRO A 36 24.95 -25.64 -6.40
C PRO A 36 26.34 -25.59 -7.03
N ALA A 37 26.67 -26.68 -7.72
CA ALA A 37 27.68 -26.67 -8.76
C ALA A 37 27.42 -25.49 -9.72
N ARG A 38 28.49 -24.78 -10.08
CA ARG A 38 28.53 -23.81 -11.17
C ARG A 38 28.21 -24.53 -12.47
N ALA A 39 26.92 -24.69 -12.77
CA ALA A 39 26.42 -25.17 -14.04
C ALA A 39 25.92 -23.97 -14.84
N ALA A 40 26.68 -23.66 -15.88
CA ALA A 40 26.23 -23.15 -17.16
C ALA A 40 25.01 -22.22 -17.16
N VAL A 41 25.29 -20.95 -17.48
CA VAL A 41 24.40 -20.06 -18.23
C VAL A 41 23.93 -20.80 -19.49
N THR A 42 22.87 -21.59 -19.37
CA THR A 42 22.18 -22.17 -20.51
C THR A 42 20.70 -22.14 -20.24
N LYS A 43 20.01 -21.56 -21.21
CA LYS A 43 18.56 -21.47 -21.34
C LYS A 43 17.96 -20.43 -20.40
N ALA A 44 17.67 -19.27 -20.99
CA ALA A 44 16.53 -18.45 -20.63
C ALA A 44 15.41 -19.38 -20.19
N ALA A 45 15.25 -19.49 -18.87
CA ALA A 45 14.09 -20.10 -18.27
C ALA A 45 12.92 -19.45 -18.97
N LYS A 46 12.08 -20.30 -19.56
CA LYS A 46 10.79 -19.98 -20.12
C LYS A 46 10.10 -19.07 -19.11
N ALA A 47 10.33 -17.76 -19.27
CA ALA A 47 9.88 -16.75 -18.34
C ALA A 47 8.38 -16.94 -18.28
N ALA A 48 7.85 -17.00 -17.06
CA ALA A 48 6.44 -17.22 -16.81
C ALA A 48 5.63 -16.42 -17.85
N GLU A 49 4.74 -17.13 -18.51
CA GLU A 49 3.96 -16.77 -19.70
C GLU A 49 2.98 -15.62 -19.35
N GLY A 50 3.54 -14.45 -19.06
CA GLY A 50 2.85 -13.26 -18.56
C GLY A 50 3.34 -12.02 -19.28
N ASP A 51 2.60 -10.93 -19.09
CA ASP A 51 2.86 -9.66 -19.73
C ASP A 51 4.27 -9.15 -19.37
N ARG A 52 4.98 -8.61 -20.35
CA ARG A 52 6.37 -8.15 -20.18
C ARG A 52 6.66 -6.95 -21.08
N ILE A 53 7.69 -6.19 -20.70
CA ILE A 53 8.18 -5.04 -21.47
C ILE A 53 9.62 -5.34 -21.94
N PRO A 54 9.83 -5.85 -23.16
CA PRO A 54 11.17 -6.21 -23.61
C PRO A 54 12.12 -5.03 -23.81
N ALA A 55 11.57 -3.82 -23.93
CA ALA A 55 12.33 -2.60 -24.16
C ALA A 55 11.56 -1.37 -23.71
N TYR A 56 12.23 -0.48 -23.00
CA TYR A 56 11.73 0.82 -22.61
C TYR A 56 12.81 1.88 -22.88
N ASP A 57 12.67 2.61 -23.98
CA ASP A 57 13.59 3.65 -24.42
C ASP A 57 12.94 5.03 -24.21
N ILE A 58 13.52 5.84 -23.32
CA ILE A 58 13.03 7.18 -22.98
C ILE A 58 14.02 8.22 -23.50
N SER A 59 13.54 9.23 -24.20
CA SER A 59 14.33 10.40 -24.59
C SER A 59 13.69 11.67 -24.02
N ALA A 60 14.45 12.42 -23.24
CA ALA A 60 14.04 13.69 -22.66
C ALA A 60 14.96 14.80 -23.15
N ARG A 61 14.41 15.91 -23.64
CA ARG A 61 15.15 17.12 -23.99
C ARG A 61 14.74 18.23 -23.03
N VAL A 62 15.70 18.73 -22.28
CA VAL A 62 15.52 19.83 -21.32
C VAL A 62 15.76 21.15 -22.04
N GLY A 63 14.77 22.05 -21.98
CA GLY A 63 14.87 23.43 -22.44
C GLY A 63 15.62 24.31 -21.44
N THR A 64 16.09 25.47 -21.90
CA THR A 64 16.70 26.48 -21.03
C THR A 64 15.72 27.08 -20.02
N ASP A 65 14.41 26.90 -20.25
CA ASP A 65 13.30 27.32 -19.39
C ASP A 65 12.85 26.23 -18.38
N GLY A 66 13.59 25.11 -18.29
CA GLY A 66 13.25 24.01 -17.41
C GLY A 66 12.09 23.13 -17.88
N SER A 67 11.52 23.40 -19.06
CA SER A 67 10.59 22.48 -19.70
C SER A 67 11.31 21.21 -20.15
N VAL A 68 10.65 20.06 -20.08
CA VAL A 68 11.21 18.76 -20.47
C VAL A 68 10.31 18.11 -21.49
N ALA A 69 10.72 18.12 -22.76
CA ALA A 69 10.04 17.39 -23.81
C ALA A 69 10.43 15.91 -23.74
N VAL A 70 9.47 15.06 -23.39
CA VAL A 70 9.67 13.62 -23.21
C VAL A 70 9.06 12.85 -24.37
N ARG A 71 9.78 11.83 -24.83
CA ARG A 71 9.26 10.78 -25.70
C ARG A 71 9.69 9.44 -25.17
N GLU A 72 8.72 8.62 -24.84
CA GLU A 72 8.88 7.25 -24.39
C GLU A 72 8.51 6.30 -25.52
N ARG A 73 9.35 5.29 -25.73
CA ARG A 73 9.12 4.21 -26.69
C ARG A 73 9.28 2.90 -25.98
N PHE A 74 8.23 2.12 -25.92
CA PHE A 74 8.28 0.82 -25.27
C PHE A 74 7.53 -0.22 -26.07
N THR A 75 7.93 -1.47 -25.89
CA THR A 75 7.24 -2.61 -26.48
C THR A 75 6.60 -3.39 -25.35
N TYR A 76 5.30 -3.66 -25.44
CA TYR A 76 4.66 -4.66 -24.60
C TYR A 76 4.52 -5.97 -25.37
N ASP A 77 4.67 -7.07 -24.65
CA ASP A 77 4.35 -8.42 -25.12
C ASP A 77 3.33 -8.99 -24.15
N LEU A 78 2.05 -8.94 -24.55
CA LEU A 78 0.89 -9.30 -23.73
C LEU A 78 0.50 -10.76 -23.96
N ALA A 79 0.49 -11.56 -22.89
CA ALA A 79 0.64 -13.01 -22.99
C ALA A 79 -0.57 -13.78 -23.54
N ALA A 80 -1.81 -13.28 -23.44
CA ALA A 80 -2.96 -13.97 -24.06
C ALA A 80 -4.31 -13.22 -24.04
N ARG A 81 -4.47 -12.20 -23.20
CA ARG A 81 -5.78 -11.56 -23.00
C ARG A 81 -5.68 -10.07 -23.28
N PRO A 82 -6.70 -9.48 -23.90
CA PRO A 82 -6.79 -8.04 -23.96
C PRO A 82 -6.82 -7.47 -22.54
N THR A 83 -5.91 -6.56 -22.24
CA THR A 83 -5.82 -5.91 -20.94
C THR A 83 -5.87 -4.40 -21.12
N PRO A 84 -6.48 -3.67 -20.17
CA PRO A 84 -6.38 -2.23 -20.18
C PRO A 84 -4.95 -1.83 -19.83
N LEU A 85 -4.28 -1.14 -20.76
CA LEU A 85 -2.93 -0.66 -20.52
C LEU A 85 -3.02 0.69 -19.82
N ASN A 86 -2.59 0.70 -18.56
CA ASN A 86 -2.53 1.90 -17.75
C ASN A 86 -1.09 2.43 -17.73
N TRP A 87 -0.91 3.62 -18.28
CA TRP A 87 0.33 4.37 -18.21
C TRP A 87 0.16 5.56 -17.28
N ALA A 88 1.14 5.83 -16.42
CA ALA A 88 1.02 6.91 -15.45
C ALA A 88 2.31 7.72 -15.31
N VAL A 89 2.16 9.04 -15.28
CA VAL A 89 3.23 9.99 -14.93
C VAL A 89 2.96 10.57 -13.55
N PRO A 90 3.93 10.51 -12.63
CA PRO A 90 3.82 11.19 -11.34
C PRO A 90 3.80 12.70 -11.58
N ILE A 91 2.76 13.37 -11.08
CA ILE A 91 2.58 14.83 -11.22
C ILE A 91 2.77 15.58 -9.90
N ARG A 92 2.94 14.86 -8.79
CA ARG A 92 3.26 15.47 -7.50
C ARG A 92 4.46 14.79 -6.89
N PHE A 93 5.34 15.64 -6.39
CA PHE A 93 6.55 15.22 -5.70
C PHE A 93 6.61 15.88 -4.32
N THR A 94 7.16 15.17 -3.35
CA THR A 94 7.38 15.72 -2.01
C THR A 94 8.65 16.57 -2.01
N SER A 95 8.55 17.80 -1.49
CA SER A 95 9.67 18.72 -1.35
C SER A 95 10.81 18.13 -0.52
N ALA A 96 12.04 18.42 -0.92
CA ALA A 96 13.25 18.13 -0.17
C ALA A 96 13.46 19.17 0.94
N GLY A 97 13.25 18.81 2.21
CA GLY A 97 13.68 19.67 3.33
C GLY A 97 12.68 19.80 4.47
N GLU A 98 13.22 19.65 5.68
CA GLU A 98 12.72 20.00 7.02
C GLU A 98 11.19 20.04 7.27
N SER A 99 10.79 19.05 8.06
CA SER A 99 9.45 18.73 8.55
C SER A 99 8.51 18.14 7.50
N ALA A 100 8.45 16.81 7.50
CA ALA A 100 7.26 16.02 7.14
C ALA A 100 6.06 16.31 8.07
N ASP A 101 5.87 17.57 8.45
CA ASP A 101 4.62 18.06 8.98
C ASP A 101 3.63 18.04 7.83
N GLY A 102 2.59 17.22 7.96
CA GLY A 102 1.64 16.89 6.90
C GLY A 102 0.88 18.08 6.28
N ARG A 103 1.19 19.32 6.66
CA ARG A 103 0.77 20.54 5.94
C ARG A 103 1.50 20.71 4.61
N ASP A 104 2.72 20.18 4.47
CA ASP A 104 3.55 20.42 3.27
C ASP A 104 3.26 19.45 2.10
N GLN A 105 2.34 18.48 2.29
CA GLN A 105 1.87 17.62 1.19
C GLN A 105 0.91 18.35 0.24
N ALA A 106 0.25 19.43 0.70
CA ALA A 106 -0.62 20.26 -0.14
C ALA A 106 0.15 21.25 -1.02
N THR A 107 1.38 21.59 -0.63
CA THR A 107 2.32 22.52 -1.29
C THR A 107 3.36 21.81 -2.15
N GLY A 108 3.36 20.46 -2.17
CA GLY A 108 4.25 19.67 -3.01
C GLY A 108 4.21 20.14 -4.47
N GLN A 109 5.37 20.21 -5.09
CA GLN A 109 5.51 20.75 -6.43
C GLN A 109 4.66 19.95 -7.42
N VAL A 110 3.86 20.68 -8.20
CA VAL A 110 3.00 20.11 -9.22
C VAL A 110 3.72 20.16 -10.55
N VAL A 111 4.02 18.99 -11.10
CA VAL A 111 4.46 18.85 -12.49
C VAL A 111 3.23 18.88 -13.38
N SER A 112 3.23 19.79 -14.35
CA SER A 112 2.16 19.86 -15.35
C SER A 112 2.56 19.10 -16.61
N VAL A 113 1.63 18.34 -17.16
CA VAL A 113 1.78 17.55 -18.39
C VAL A 113 1.05 18.28 -19.52
N HIS A 114 1.76 18.60 -20.59
CA HIS A 114 1.23 19.28 -21.78
C HIS A 114 1.49 18.45 -23.04
N ASP A 115 0.76 18.77 -24.11
CA ASP A 115 0.98 18.23 -25.46
C ASP A 115 1.06 16.71 -25.54
N LEU A 116 0.26 16.03 -24.71
CA LEU A 116 0.22 14.58 -24.66
C LEU A 116 -0.28 13.98 -25.98
N ALA A 117 0.52 13.10 -26.57
CA ALA A 117 0.13 12.26 -27.68
C ALA A 117 0.60 10.82 -27.48
N VAL A 118 -0.23 9.87 -27.87
CA VAL A 118 0.07 8.43 -27.77
C VAL A 118 -0.16 7.77 -29.12
N ARG A 119 0.79 6.92 -29.52
CA ARG A 119 0.69 6.07 -30.70
C ARG A 119 0.87 4.60 -30.31
N MET A 120 0.09 3.73 -30.93
CA MET A 120 0.24 2.28 -30.88
C MET A 120 0.50 1.78 -32.30
N ASP A 121 1.59 1.06 -32.51
CA ASP A 121 2.01 0.54 -33.83
C ASP A 121 2.04 1.62 -34.90
N GLY A 122 2.57 2.79 -34.51
CA GLY A 122 2.69 3.96 -35.38
C GLY A 122 1.39 4.71 -35.65
N ARG A 123 0.24 4.26 -35.14
CA ARG A 123 -1.06 4.92 -35.32
C ARG A 123 -1.47 5.69 -34.05
N PRO A 124 -2.04 6.90 -34.17
CA PRO A 124 -2.57 7.60 -33.01
C PRO A 124 -3.69 6.78 -32.38
N VAL A 125 -3.72 6.73 -31.05
CA VAL A 125 -4.77 6.06 -30.27
C VAL A 125 -5.46 7.06 -29.36
N ARG A 126 -6.74 6.81 -29.08
CA ARG A 126 -7.47 7.61 -28.11
C ARG A 126 -6.91 7.35 -26.72
N THR A 127 -6.84 8.43 -25.94
CA THR A 127 -6.40 8.41 -24.55
C THR A 127 -7.51 8.93 -23.67
N TYR A 128 -7.72 8.26 -22.54
CA TYR A 128 -8.56 8.75 -21.46
C TYR A 128 -7.65 9.11 -20.32
N HIS A 129 -7.69 10.37 -19.90
CA HIS A 129 -6.87 10.85 -18.81
C HIS A 129 -7.71 11.07 -17.56
N ASP A 130 -7.19 10.60 -16.44
CA ASP A 130 -7.71 10.92 -15.11
C ASP A 130 -6.64 11.68 -14.33
N HIS A 131 -7.02 12.82 -13.78
CA HIS A 131 -6.19 13.62 -12.89
C HIS A 131 -6.45 13.16 -11.48
N GLN A 132 -5.66 12.20 -11.03
CA GLN A 132 -5.66 11.82 -9.63
C GLN A 132 -4.74 12.76 -8.86
N ALA A 133 -4.92 12.83 -7.54
CA ALA A 133 -4.17 13.77 -6.70
C ALA A 133 -2.64 13.68 -6.91
N TRP A 134 -2.10 12.52 -7.30
CA TRP A 134 -0.66 12.25 -7.40
C TRP A 134 -0.17 11.82 -8.79
N TRP A 135 -1.08 11.41 -9.67
CA TRP A 135 -0.75 10.77 -10.93
C TRP A 135 -1.59 11.34 -12.07
N TYR A 136 -0.96 11.50 -13.23
CA TYR A 136 -1.64 11.66 -14.50
C TYR A 136 -1.71 10.29 -15.16
N THR A 137 -2.90 9.70 -15.15
CA THR A 137 -3.15 8.31 -15.58
C THR A 137 -3.74 8.31 -16.98
N ILE A 138 -3.22 7.49 -17.89
CA ILE A 138 -3.68 7.32 -19.26
C ILE A 138 -4.09 5.87 -19.50
N TRP A 139 -5.29 5.69 -20.02
CA TRP A 139 -5.73 4.42 -20.57
C TRP A 139 -5.48 4.39 -22.09
N ILE A 140 -4.74 3.38 -22.56
CA ILE A 140 -4.37 3.23 -23.97
C ILE A 140 -5.19 2.11 -24.63
N GLY A 141 -5.94 2.47 -25.68
CA GLY A 141 -6.71 1.54 -26.51
C GLY A 141 -8.05 2.12 -27.03
N PRO A 142 -8.63 1.58 -28.12
CA PRO A 142 -9.88 2.10 -28.72
C PRO A 142 -11.07 2.12 -27.76
N ASP A 143 -11.08 1.22 -26.77
CA ASP A 143 -12.07 1.14 -25.69
C ASP A 143 -11.39 1.04 -24.31
N GLY A 144 -10.17 1.60 -24.19
CA GLY A 144 -9.33 1.41 -23.01
C GLY A 144 -8.79 -0.01 -22.84
N THR A 145 -8.85 -0.84 -23.89
CA THR A 145 -8.26 -2.19 -23.91
C THR A 145 -7.24 -2.31 -25.05
N THR A 146 -6.13 -3.01 -24.79
CA THR A 146 -5.13 -3.37 -25.80
C THR A 146 -5.30 -4.85 -26.15
N PRO A 147 -5.31 -5.25 -27.44
CA PRO A 147 -5.28 -6.66 -27.84
C PRO A 147 -4.07 -7.43 -27.30
N ALA A 148 -4.18 -8.76 -27.19
CA ALA A 148 -3.03 -9.59 -26.84
C ALA A 148 -1.97 -9.60 -27.96
N GLY A 149 -0.73 -9.92 -27.59
CA GLY A 149 0.41 -9.96 -28.51
C GLY A 149 1.37 -8.80 -28.30
N ARG A 150 2.24 -8.61 -29.30
CA ARG A 150 3.34 -7.65 -29.23
C ARG A 150 2.97 -6.33 -29.88
N HIS A 151 2.99 -5.26 -29.11
CA HIS A 151 2.65 -3.92 -29.55
C HIS A 151 3.75 -2.92 -29.20
N SER A 152 3.97 -1.97 -30.10
CA SER A 152 4.90 -0.86 -29.92
C SER A 152 4.15 0.41 -29.57
N TYR A 153 4.61 1.11 -28.54
CA TYR A 153 4.02 2.35 -28.08
C TYR A 153 5.00 3.49 -28.19
N GLU A 154 4.47 4.65 -28.52
CA GLU A 154 5.18 5.92 -28.42
C GLU A 154 4.30 6.91 -27.65
N VAL A 155 4.79 7.41 -26.52
CA VAL A 155 4.13 8.42 -25.69
C VAL A 155 5.00 9.67 -25.72
N SER A 156 4.44 10.81 -26.12
CA SER A 156 5.14 12.09 -26.14
C SER A 156 4.37 13.15 -25.38
N TYR A 157 5.07 13.96 -24.59
CA TYR A 157 4.47 15.00 -23.75
C TYR A 157 5.55 16.00 -23.31
N VAL A 158 5.13 17.14 -22.78
CA VAL A 158 6.02 18.15 -22.19
C VAL A 158 5.73 18.27 -20.70
N LEU A 159 6.76 18.13 -19.88
CA LEU A 159 6.70 18.38 -18.45
C LEU A 159 7.17 19.79 -18.13
N ARG A 160 6.46 20.47 -17.24
CA ARG A 160 6.94 21.70 -16.59
C ARG A 160 6.94 21.52 -15.08
N GLY A 161 7.98 22.03 -14.42
CA GLY A 161 8.21 21.82 -12.99
C GLY A 161 8.94 20.51 -12.67
N LEU A 162 9.44 19.75 -13.64
CA LEU A 162 10.30 18.60 -13.31
C LEU A 162 11.72 19.06 -12.90
N VAL A 163 12.20 20.14 -13.51
CA VAL A 163 13.46 20.79 -13.16
C VAL A 163 13.20 21.81 -12.06
N THR A 164 13.99 21.74 -10.99
CA THR A 164 13.88 22.61 -9.83
C THR A 164 15.04 23.58 -9.76
N SER A 165 14.79 24.77 -9.24
CA SER A 165 15.86 25.71 -8.95
C SER A 165 16.82 25.10 -7.91
N PRO A 166 18.10 25.51 -7.89
CA PRO A 166 19.03 25.09 -6.84
C PRO A 166 18.39 25.31 -5.47
N SER A 167 18.39 24.29 -4.61
CA SER A 167 17.70 24.41 -3.32
C SER A 167 18.36 25.47 -2.46
N ASP A 168 17.55 26.25 -1.77
CA ASP A 168 18.05 27.22 -0.81
C ASP A 168 18.77 26.56 0.38
N GLN A 169 18.48 25.29 0.65
CA GLN A 169 19.21 24.50 1.64
C GLN A 169 20.68 24.25 1.24
N LEU A 170 21.02 24.36 -0.05
CA LEU A 170 22.40 24.35 -0.53
C LEU A 170 23.04 25.76 -0.55
N ARG A 171 22.34 26.82 -0.08
CA ARG A 171 22.84 28.22 -0.03
C ARG A 171 24.17 28.38 0.70
N GLY A 172 24.57 27.43 1.54
CA GLY A 172 25.85 27.47 2.27
C GLY A 172 27.04 26.87 1.50
N THR A 173 26.81 26.24 0.35
CA THR A 173 27.90 25.68 -0.47
C THR A 173 28.28 26.68 -1.55
N ASN A 174 29.57 27.04 -1.64
CA ASN A 174 30.11 27.94 -2.68
C ASN A 174 30.13 27.30 -4.09
N GLY A 175 29.26 26.32 -4.34
CA GLY A 175 29.13 25.66 -5.63
C GLY A 175 28.34 26.50 -6.63
N PRO A 176 28.59 26.34 -7.94
CA PRO A 176 27.74 26.93 -8.97
C PRO A 176 26.29 26.49 -8.78
N ARG A 177 25.38 27.45 -8.92
CA ARG A 177 23.94 27.27 -8.76
C ARG A 177 23.36 26.61 -10.02
N SER A 178 23.48 25.30 -10.12
CA SER A 178 22.88 24.52 -11.21
C SER A 178 21.46 24.08 -10.85
N ALA A 179 20.57 24.04 -11.84
CA ALA A 179 19.24 23.46 -11.66
C ALA A 179 19.36 21.94 -11.44
N GLY A 180 18.44 21.37 -10.66
CA GLY A 180 18.38 19.93 -10.42
C GLY A 180 17.18 19.30 -11.10
N MET A 181 17.32 18.10 -11.65
CA MET A 181 16.21 17.32 -12.18
C MET A 181 16.19 15.96 -11.48
N TRP A 182 15.23 15.77 -10.58
CA TRP A 182 14.93 14.47 -9.95
C TRP A 182 13.72 13.87 -10.63
N TRP A 183 13.88 12.69 -11.24
CA TRP A 183 12.82 12.10 -12.04
C TRP A 183 12.71 10.59 -11.84
N ASN A 184 11.51 10.13 -11.47
CA ASN A 184 11.09 8.73 -11.57
C ASN A 184 10.73 8.44 -13.03
N ALA A 185 11.75 8.20 -13.86
CA ALA A 185 11.59 8.03 -15.30
C ALA A 185 10.85 6.74 -15.66
N VAL A 186 10.97 5.71 -14.83
CA VAL A 186 10.15 4.51 -14.93
C VAL A 186 9.37 4.38 -13.63
N SER A 187 8.04 4.42 -13.74
CA SER A 187 7.13 4.14 -12.64
C SER A 187 7.06 2.64 -12.36
N ALA A 188 6.55 2.24 -11.19
CA ALA A 188 6.44 0.84 -10.76
C ALA A 188 5.41 0.03 -11.56
N HIS A 189 5.69 -0.24 -12.85
CA HIS A 189 4.90 -1.12 -13.72
C HIS A 189 4.75 -2.51 -13.12
N ASP A 190 3.58 -3.13 -13.15
CA ASP A 190 3.41 -4.48 -12.62
C ASP A 190 4.18 -5.53 -13.45
N GLU A 191 4.44 -5.25 -14.73
CA GLU A 191 5.20 -6.11 -15.64
C GLU A 191 6.72 -5.96 -15.46
N PRO A 192 7.49 -7.05 -15.58
CA PRO A 192 8.95 -6.96 -15.64
C PRO A 192 9.42 -6.24 -16.91
N ILE A 193 10.52 -5.49 -16.78
CA ILE A 193 11.16 -4.75 -17.89
C ILE A 193 12.56 -5.34 -18.16
N ASP A 194 12.78 -5.86 -19.37
CA ASP A 194 14.06 -6.49 -19.72
C ASP A 194 15.20 -5.46 -19.78
N ARG A 195 14.94 -4.30 -20.39
CA ARG A 195 15.92 -3.21 -20.56
C ARG A 195 15.24 -1.85 -20.53
N VAL A 196 15.88 -0.93 -19.82
CA VAL A 196 15.55 0.50 -19.80
C VAL A 196 16.76 1.28 -20.32
N ARG A 197 16.50 2.22 -21.22
CA ARG A 197 17.47 3.22 -21.63
C ARG A 197 16.81 4.59 -21.56
N LEU A 198 17.28 5.45 -20.66
CA LEU A 198 16.89 6.85 -20.61
C LEU A 198 18.03 7.70 -21.17
N THR A 199 17.70 8.61 -22.09
CA THR A 199 18.64 9.60 -22.61
C THR A 199 18.10 10.98 -22.29
N VAL A 200 18.86 11.79 -21.55
CA VAL A 200 18.51 13.18 -21.24
C VAL A 200 19.50 14.09 -21.96
N THR A 201 19.00 14.98 -22.80
CA THR A 201 19.78 16.01 -23.48
C THR A 201 19.47 17.36 -22.86
N ALA A 202 20.49 18.07 -22.38
CA ALA A 202 20.37 19.38 -21.76
C ALA A 202 21.03 20.47 -22.62
N PRO A 203 20.86 21.77 -22.29
CA PRO A 203 21.56 22.86 -22.97
C PRO A 203 23.08 22.77 -22.83
N GLU A 204 23.55 22.38 -21.63
CA GLU A 204 24.97 22.21 -21.30
C GLU A 204 25.26 20.80 -20.76
N ALA A 205 26.54 20.48 -20.55
CA ALA A 205 26.95 19.18 -20.02
C ALA A 205 26.48 19.01 -18.55
N PRO A 206 25.71 17.95 -18.23
CA PRO A 206 25.35 17.67 -16.84
C PRO A 206 26.59 17.43 -15.98
N VAL A 207 26.67 18.08 -14.82
CA VAL A 207 27.86 18.05 -13.95
C VAL A 207 27.81 16.95 -12.88
N ARG A 208 26.60 16.54 -12.51
CA ARG A 208 26.36 15.45 -11.56
C ARG A 208 25.19 14.64 -12.04
N VAL A 209 25.35 13.32 -12.04
CA VAL A 209 24.29 12.40 -12.44
C VAL A 209 24.27 11.22 -11.48
N SER A 210 23.09 10.72 -11.15
CA SER A 210 22.93 9.46 -10.41
C SER A 210 21.66 8.75 -10.87
N CYS A 211 21.62 7.45 -10.60
CA CYS A 211 20.48 6.62 -10.91
C CYS A 211 20.33 5.56 -9.83
N THR A 212 19.11 5.36 -9.38
CA THR A 212 18.73 4.36 -8.38
C THR A 212 17.53 3.56 -8.88
N ILE A 213 17.43 2.32 -8.39
CA ILE A 213 16.32 1.42 -8.66
C ILE A 213 15.71 1.07 -7.30
N THR A 214 14.38 1.03 -7.19
CA THR A 214 13.61 0.97 -5.91
C THR A 214 14.19 0.10 -4.79
N ASP A 215 14.80 -1.04 -5.13
CA ASP A 215 15.31 -2.01 -4.17
C ASP A 215 16.85 -2.11 -4.11
N ASP A 216 17.59 -1.15 -4.71
CA ASP A 216 19.07 -1.01 -4.75
C ASP A 216 19.90 -2.26 -5.18
N THR A 217 19.24 -3.35 -5.56
CA THR A 217 19.88 -4.64 -5.89
C THR A 217 20.25 -4.78 -7.37
N ALA A 218 19.60 -4.02 -8.26
CA ALA A 218 19.89 -4.03 -9.69
C ALA A 218 20.89 -2.92 -10.07
N PRO A 219 21.88 -3.18 -10.94
CA PRO A 219 22.82 -2.15 -11.36
C PRO A 219 22.13 -1.16 -12.31
N CYS A 220 22.05 0.11 -11.92
CA CYS A 220 21.84 1.21 -12.86
C CYS A 220 23.19 1.83 -13.24
N ARG A 221 23.39 2.12 -14.53
CA ARG A 221 24.58 2.80 -15.04
C ARG A 221 24.20 4.16 -15.59
N ALA A 222 25.05 5.15 -15.34
CA ALA A 222 24.96 6.47 -15.93
C ALA A 222 26.25 6.77 -16.72
N GLY A 223 26.12 7.40 -17.87
CA GLY A 223 27.24 7.88 -18.67
C GLY A 223 26.94 9.24 -19.26
N VAL A 224 27.89 10.17 -19.19
CA VAL A 224 27.76 11.54 -19.74
C VAL A 224 28.63 11.67 -20.98
N SER A 225 28.08 12.26 -22.05
CA SER A 225 28.78 12.57 -23.29
C SER A 225 28.28 13.91 -23.83
N GLY A 226 29.13 14.95 -23.71
CA GLY A 226 28.73 16.32 -24.03
C GLY A 226 27.52 16.75 -23.21
N SER A 227 26.49 17.26 -23.88
CA SER A 227 25.23 17.69 -23.27
C SER A 227 24.22 16.57 -23.03
N THR A 228 24.62 15.32 -23.22
CA THR A 228 23.72 14.15 -23.10
C THR A 228 24.17 13.22 -21.98
N VAL A 229 23.25 12.87 -21.09
CA VAL A 229 23.43 11.75 -20.16
C VAL A 229 22.58 10.56 -20.63
N THR A 230 23.15 9.37 -20.57
CA THR A 230 22.44 8.11 -20.80
C THR A 230 22.44 7.30 -19.51
N PHE A 231 21.25 6.88 -19.08
CA PHE A 231 21.03 5.92 -18.01
C PHE A 231 20.57 4.59 -18.59
N THR A 232 21.11 3.49 -18.07
CA THR A 232 20.71 2.15 -18.48
C THR A 232 20.49 1.25 -17.28
N ALA A 233 19.40 0.49 -17.31
CA ALA A 233 19.09 -0.58 -16.37
C ALA A 233 18.58 -1.81 -17.13
N ALA A 234 18.70 -3.00 -16.55
CA ALA A 234 18.25 -4.23 -17.18
C ALA A 234 17.75 -5.24 -16.13
N GLY A 235 16.86 -6.14 -16.55
CA GLY A 235 16.30 -7.19 -15.70
C GLY A 235 15.50 -6.64 -14.52
N LEU A 236 14.70 -5.61 -14.75
CA LEU A 236 13.88 -5.01 -13.70
C LEU A 236 12.69 -5.92 -13.40
N PRO A 237 12.53 -6.43 -12.16
CA PRO A 237 11.32 -7.14 -11.78
C PRO A 237 10.11 -6.21 -11.82
N GLY A 238 8.91 -6.80 -11.88
CA GLY A 238 7.67 -6.05 -11.72
C GLY A 238 7.70 -5.18 -10.47
N ARG A 239 7.15 -3.98 -10.60
CA ARG A 239 7.07 -2.88 -9.63
C ARG A 239 8.39 -2.18 -9.33
N SER A 240 9.43 -2.41 -10.13
CA SER A 240 10.65 -1.61 -10.05
C SER A 240 10.41 -0.21 -10.60
N ALA A 241 10.85 0.81 -9.88
CA ALA A 241 10.98 2.17 -10.40
C ALA A 241 12.45 2.47 -10.69
N VAL A 242 12.68 3.31 -11.70
CA VAL A 242 14.01 3.87 -12.02
C VAL A 242 13.96 5.37 -11.74
N THR A 243 14.70 5.79 -10.72
CA THR A 243 14.85 7.18 -10.34
C THR A 243 16.19 7.69 -10.84
N THR A 244 16.19 8.85 -11.48
CA THR A 244 17.40 9.49 -11.98
C THR A 244 17.52 10.90 -11.44
N TYR A 245 18.75 11.34 -11.27
CA TYR A 245 19.08 12.71 -10.94
C TYR A 245 20.09 13.24 -11.96
N ALA A 246 19.89 14.47 -12.39
CA ALA A 246 20.86 15.22 -13.16
C ALA A 246 20.94 16.66 -12.66
N GLU A 247 22.15 17.16 -12.46
CA GLU A 247 22.46 18.57 -12.22
C GLU A 247 22.75 19.23 -13.57
N LEU A 248 21.96 20.26 -13.91
CA LEU A 248 21.81 20.82 -15.25
C LEU A 248 22.23 22.29 -15.30
N PRO A 249 23.49 22.60 -15.70
CA PRO A 249 23.91 23.97 -15.97
C PRO A 249 23.15 24.58 -17.16
N GLY A 250 23.07 25.91 -17.19
CA GLY A 250 22.42 26.66 -18.28
C GLY A 250 20.89 26.52 -18.34
N VAL A 251 20.27 25.88 -17.34
CA VAL A 251 18.81 25.76 -17.23
C VAL A 251 18.30 26.72 -16.15
N HIS A 252 17.33 27.55 -16.52
CA HIS A 252 16.60 28.43 -15.62
C HIS A 252 15.24 27.79 -15.33
N ALA A 253 15.01 27.41 -14.07
CA ALA A 253 13.72 26.93 -13.60
C ALA A 253 13.12 28.00 -12.69
N ASP A 254 12.01 28.61 -13.10
CA ASP A 254 11.32 29.62 -12.32
C ASP A 254 10.58 28.97 -11.13
N ASP A 255 10.83 29.44 -9.89
CA ASP A 255 9.99 29.21 -8.69
C ASP A 255 9.67 27.77 -8.27
N TYR A 256 10.59 26.83 -8.48
CA TYR A 256 10.33 25.41 -8.22
C TYR A 256 11.22 24.81 -7.11
N THR A 257 10.60 24.51 -5.96
CA THR A 257 11.21 23.88 -4.79
C THR A 257 11.77 22.50 -5.12
N ALA A 258 12.99 22.20 -4.64
CA ALA A 258 13.66 20.94 -4.91
C ALA A 258 12.82 19.71 -4.54
N ILE A 259 12.80 18.72 -5.44
CA ILE A 259 12.09 17.44 -5.30
C ILE A 259 13.02 16.43 -4.61
N LEU A 260 12.53 15.73 -3.57
CA LEU A 260 13.04 14.40 -3.22
C LEU A 260 12.09 13.35 -3.82
N PRO A 261 12.61 12.19 -4.27
CA PRO A 261 11.76 11.10 -4.70
C PRO A 261 10.77 10.79 -3.58
N GLY A 262 9.49 10.74 -3.95
CA GLY A 262 8.38 10.58 -3.03
C GLY A 262 8.68 9.52 -2.00
N VAL A 263 8.83 9.95 -0.75
CA VAL A 263 8.83 9.04 0.39
C VAL A 263 7.58 8.18 0.24
N LYS A 264 7.71 6.85 0.33
CA LYS A 264 6.56 5.92 0.34
C LYS A 264 5.45 6.57 1.15
N ALA A 265 4.24 6.66 0.57
CA ALA A 265 3.07 7.24 1.19
C ALA A 265 3.04 6.84 2.67
N THR A 266 3.43 7.76 3.55
CA THR A 266 3.57 7.41 4.97
C THR A 266 2.17 7.25 5.56
N LEU A 267 2.06 6.59 6.71
CA LEU A 267 0.84 6.48 7.53
C LEU A 267 0.00 7.78 7.55
N ARG A 268 0.68 8.93 7.55
CA ARG A 268 0.09 10.27 7.61
C ARG A 268 -0.58 10.71 6.30
N SER A 269 -0.02 10.33 5.14
CA SER A 269 -0.60 10.65 3.82
C SER A 269 -1.92 9.92 3.56
N ASN A 270 -2.00 8.66 3.99
CA ASN A 270 -3.24 7.87 3.95
C ASN A 270 -4.31 8.43 4.92
N LEU A 271 -3.95 9.12 6.00
CA LEU A 271 -4.92 9.79 6.87
C LEU A 271 -5.42 11.12 6.28
N ALA A 272 -4.60 11.82 5.48
CA ALA A 272 -4.98 13.07 4.84
C ALA A 272 -5.90 12.86 3.61
N GLY A 273 -5.73 11.75 2.89
CA GLY A 273 -6.55 11.37 1.73
C GLY A 273 -6.92 9.89 1.73
N PRO A 274 -7.74 9.41 2.68
CA PRO A 274 -7.99 7.99 2.85
C PRO A 274 -8.74 7.46 1.62
N GLY A 275 -8.20 6.39 1.02
CA GLY A 275 -8.72 5.76 -0.20
C GLY A 275 -8.03 6.17 -1.50
N ALA A 276 -7.14 7.17 -1.49
CA ALA A 276 -6.47 7.65 -2.71
C ALA A 276 -5.70 6.55 -3.44
N MET A 277 -4.98 5.68 -2.71
CA MET A 277 -4.26 4.53 -3.27
C MET A 277 -5.19 3.48 -3.90
N ALA A 278 -6.45 3.43 -3.46
CA ALA A 278 -7.47 2.52 -3.99
C ALA A 278 -8.39 3.19 -5.03
N GLY A 279 -8.11 4.44 -5.42
CA GLY A 279 -8.97 5.22 -6.32
C GLY A 279 -10.35 5.54 -5.73
N LEU A 280 -10.51 5.48 -4.40
CA LEU A 280 -11.78 5.75 -3.73
C LEU A 280 -11.84 7.23 -3.30
N PRO A 281 -12.96 7.93 -3.55
CA PRO A 281 -13.13 9.30 -3.07
C PRO A 281 -13.15 9.31 -1.54
N ALA A 282 -12.42 10.24 -0.94
CA ALA A 282 -12.29 10.35 0.52
C ALA A 282 -13.65 10.41 1.24
N GLY A 283 -14.67 11.02 0.61
CA GLY A 283 -16.03 11.05 1.16
C GLY A 283 -16.68 9.67 1.32
N ALA A 284 -16.52 8.78 0.33
CA ALA A 284 -17.05 7.41 0.41
C ALA A 284 -16.38 6.63 1.54
N VAL A 285 -15.09 6.85 1.68
CA VAL A 285 -14.24 6.25 2.72
C VAL A 285 -14.63 6.69 4.12
N TRP A 286 -14.78 8.00 4.34
CA TRP A 286 -15.26 8.54 5.61
C TRP A 286 -16.67 8.06 5.92
N GLY A 287 -17.54 7.96 4.90
CA GLY A 287 -18.88 7.41 5.03
C GLY A 287 -18.91 5.97 5.53
N VAL A 288 -18.12 5.07 4.93
CA VAL A 288 -18.01 3.67 5.37
C VAL A 288 -17.44 3.59 6.79
N THR A 289 -16.42 4.38 7.10
CA THR A 289 -15.80 4.39 8.43
C THR A 289 -16.78 4.86 9.51
N ALA A 290 -17.55 5.92 9.23
CA ALA A 290 -18.59 6.42 10.12
C ALA A 290 -19.72 5.40 10.33
N LEU A 291 -20.14 4.70 9.27
CA LEU A 291 -21.13 3.63 9.36
C LEU A 291 -20.65 2.44 10.21
N LEU A 292 -19.39 2.02 10.04
CA LEU A 292 -18.80 0.96 10.85
C LEU A 292 -18.70 1.37 12.32
N ALA A 293 -18.28 2.61 12.60
CA ALA A 293 -18.24 3.16 13.95
C ALA A 293 -19.63 3.22 14.58
N ALA A 294 -20.64 3.67 13.83
CA ALA A 294 -22.04 3.70 14.29
C ALA A 294 -22.57 2.29 14.59
N ALA A 295 -22.29 1.31 13.72
CA ALA A 295 -22.67 -0.08 13.94
C ALA A 295 -22.01 -0.67 15.20
N VAL A 296 -20.74 -0.34 15.45
CA VAL A 296 -20.02 -0.72 16.67
C VAL A 296 -20.68 -0.11 17.91
N VAL A 297 -21.01 1.18 17.89
CA VAL A 297 -21.69 1.85 19.01
C VAL A 297 -23.08 1.25 19.27
N VAL A 298 -23.87 1.02 18.21
CA VAL A 298 -25.19 0.38 18.34
C VAL A 298 -25.04 -1.03 18.90
N GLY A 299 -24.07 -1.82 18.42
CA GLY A 299 -23.76 -3.14 18.95
C GLY A 299 -23.43 -3.11 20.44
N LEU A 300 -22.57 -2.18 20.88
CA LEU A 300 -22.27 -1.95 22.29
C LEU A 300 -23.49 -1.60 23.12
N VAL A 301 -24.33 -0.67 22.64
CA VAL A 301 -25.56 -0.27 23.33
C VAL A 301 -26.53 -1.43 23.45
N LEU A 302 -26.71 -2.23 22.39
CA LEU A 302 -27.57 -3.41 22.41
C LEU A 302 -27.05 -4.50 23.36
N VAL A 303 -25.73 -4.70 23.43
CA VAL A 303 -25.10 -5.61 24.41
C VAL A 303 -25.30 -5.09 25.83
N ALA A 304 -25.06 -3.80 26.08
CA ALA A 304 -25.24 -3.18 27.39
C ALA A 304 -26.71 -3.21 27.86
N ARG A 305 -27.67 -3.07 26.94
CA ARG A 305 -29.11 -3.11 27.24
C ARG A 305 -29.66 -4.52 27.42
N ARG A 306 -28.89 -5.58 27.17
CA ARG A 306 -29.30 -6.97 27.42
C ARG A 306 -28.73 -7.44 28.76
N PRO A 307 -29.47 -7.32 29.89
CA PRO A 307 -28.98 -7.63 31.24
C PRO A 307 -28.64 -9.12 31.49
N ARG A 308 -28.73 -9.98 30.48
CA ARG A 308 -28.59 -11.44 30.61
C ARG A 308 -27.86 -12.11 29.43
N LEU A 309 -26.98 -11.40 28.73
CA LEU A 309 -26.11 -12.10 27.79
C LEU A 309 -25.12 -12.97 28.57
N PRO A 310 -25.05 -14.30 28.31
CA PRO A 310 -24.10 -15.15 28.98
C PRO A 310 -22.69 -14.67 28.64
N ARG A 311 -21.83 -14.52 29.67
CA ARG A 311 -20.45 -14.00 29.54
C ARG A 311 -19.66 -14.68 28.42
N MET A 312 -19.87 -15.99 28.21
CA MET A 312 -19.23 -16.75 27.14
C MET A 312 -19.61 -16.20 25.75
N ALA A 313 -20.87 -15.86 25.51
CA ALA A 313 -21.31 -15.31 24.23
C ALA A 313 -20.67 -13.94 23.94
N VAL A 314 -20.46 -13.09 24.95
CA VAL A 314 -19.79 -11.79 24.77
C VAL A 314 -18.31 -11.98 24.42
N ARG A 315 -17.63 -12.90 25.12
CA ARG A 315 -16.22 -13.22 24.87
C ARG A 315 -16.02 -13.83 23.47
N ASP A 316 -16.85 -14.79 23.09
CA ASP A 316 -16.76 -15.47 21.80
C ASP A 316 -17.09 -14.51 20.64
N THR A 317 -18.08 -13.63 20.84
CA THR A 317 -18.39 -12.57 19.87
C THR A 317 -17.22 -11.59 19.73
N GLY A 318 -16.62 -11.15 20.85
CA GLY A 318 -15.45 -10.27 20.82
C GLY A 318 -14.25 -10.91 20.12
N ALA A 319 -13.98 -12.19 20.39
CA ALA A 319 -12.93 -12.95 19.72
C ALA A 319 -13.18 -13.05 18.21
N LEU A 320 -14.41 -13.37 17.81
CA LEU A 320 -14.79 -13.49 16.39
C LEU A 320 -14.65 -12.15 15.65
N VAL A 321 -15.07 -11.04 16.27
CA VAL A 321 -14.88 -9.69 15.73
C VAL A 321 -13.39 -9.33 15.62
N THR A 322 -12.57 -9.71 16.60
CA THR A 322 -11.11 -9.48 16.54
C THR A 322 -10.47 -10.24 15.39
N VAL A 323 -10.81 -11.52 15.23
CA VAL A 323 -10.31 -12.38 14.16
C VAL A 323 -10.76 -11.86 12.80
N ALA A 324 -12.03 -11.50 12.64
CA ALA A 324 -12.54 -10.90 11.42
C ALA A 324 -11.82 -9.58 11.08
N GLY A 325 -11.56 -8.74 12.09
CA GLY A 325 -10.75 -7.53 11.95
C GLY A 325 -9.33 -7.85 11.49
N LEU A 326 -8.66 -8.84 12.07
CA LEU A 326 -7.30 -9.22 11.67
C LEU A 326 -7.24 -9.80 10.24
N VAL A 327 -8.24 -10.59 9.85
CA VAL A 327 -8.38 -11.09 8.47
C VAL A 327 -8.59 -9.93 7.50
N LEU A 328 -9.47 -8.98 7.83
CA LEU A 328 -9.65 -7.77 7.05
C LEU A 328 -8.34 -6.98 6.96
N ALA A 329 -7.61 -6.82 8.07
CA ALA A 329 -6.31 -6.15 8.10
C ALA A 329 -5.31 -6.82 7.14
N TYR A 330 -5.26 -8.16 7.13
CA TYR A 330 -4.41 -8.93 6.24
C TYR A 330 -4.73 -8.68 4.76
N PHE A 331 -6.01 -8.72 4.39
CA PHE A 331 -6.42 -8.41 3.01
C PHE A 331 -6.12 -6.96 2.63
N LEU A 332 -6.31 -6.03 3.57
CA LEU A 332 -6.03 -4.62 3.39
C LEU A 332 -4.53 -4.28 3.39
N ALA A 333 -3.68 -5.13 3.96
CA ALA A 333 -2.22 -4.96 3.97
C ALA A 333 -1.63 -4.89 2.57
N ARG A 334 -2.19 -5.65 1.63
CA ARG A 334 -1.78 -5.62 0.22
C ARG A 334 -1.99 -4.26 -0.44
N TYR A 335 -2.87 -3.43 0.12
CA TYR A 335 -3.24 -2.11 -0.39
C TYR A 335 -2.73 -0.98 0.52
N ASP A 336 -1.90 -1.30 1.52
CA ASP A 336 -1.45 -0.35 2.54
C ASP A 336 -2.60 0.26 3.38
N LEU A 337 -3.70 -0.50 3.52
CA LEU A 337 -4.93 -0.12 4.21
C LEU A 337 -5.13 -0.87 5.55
N VAL A 338 -4.11 -1.57 6.08
CA VAL A 338 -4.19 -2.32 7.37
C VAL A 338 -4.88 -1.54 8.48
N TRP A 339 -4.58 -0.25 8.56
CA TRP A 339 -5.03 0.64 9.63
C TRP A 339 -6.54 0.83 9.67
N TRP A 340 -7.24 0.51 8.60
CA TRP A 340 -8.71 0.58 8.51
C TRP A 340 -9.40 -0.56 9.23
N ALA A 341 -8.69 -1.68 9.40
CA ALA A 341 -9.16 -2.78 10.20
C ALA A 341 -8.83 -2.61 11.69
N LEU A 342 -7.92 -1.68 12.04
CA LEU A 342 -7.50 -1.45 13.42
C LEU A 342 -8.67 -1.14 14.37
N PRO A 343 -9.66 -0.28 14.02
CA PRO A 343 -10.81 -0.04 14.89
C PRO A 343 -11.63 -1.31 15.16
N VAL A 344 -11.78 -2.19 14.17
CA VAL A 344 -12.51 -3.46 14.29
C VAL A 344 -11.75 -4.43 15.20
N VAL A 345 -10.43 -4.52 15.03
CA VAL A 345 -9.55 -5.34 15.87
C VAL A 345 -9.56 -4.86 17.32
N CYS A 346 -9.36 -3.55 17.54
CA CYS A 346 -9.40 -2.95 18.87
C CYS A 346 -10.76 -3.12 19.54
N PHE A 347 -11.85 -2.98 18.78
CA PHE A 347 -13.20 -3.17 19.29
C PHE A 347 -13.45 -4.62 19.74
N GLY A 348 -13.10 -5.60 18.90
CA GLY A 348 -13.18 -7.01 19.27
C GLY A 348 -12.35 -7.32 20.52
N ALA A 349 -11.12 -6.81 20.58
CA ALA A 349 -10.22 -7.01 21.71
C ALA A 349 -10.79 -6.40 23.00
N ALA A 350 -11.37 -5.20 22.93
CA ALA A 350 -12.02 -4.56 24.07
C ALA A 350 -13.20 -5.40 24.62
N LEU A 351 -14.02 -5.99 23.74
CA LEU A 351 -15.10 -6.90 24.17
C LEU A 351 -14.56 -8.13 24.91
N VAL A 352 -13.44 -8.69 24.46
CA VAL A 352 -12.77 -9.81 25.14
C VAL A 352 -12.29 -9.39 26.54
N VAL A 353 -11.66 -8.22 26.66
CA VAL A 353 -11.11 -7.70 27.93
C VAL A 353 -12.19 -7.32 28.94
N ILE A 354 -13.32 -6.78 28.49
CA ILE A 354 -14.43 -6.36 29.37
C ILE A 354 -15.30 -7.55 29.82
N SER A 355 -15.34 -8.66 29.05
CA SER A 355 -16.14 -9.84 29.37
C SER A 355 -16.00 -10.39 30.82
N PRO A 356 -14.81 -10.47 31.44
CA PRO A 356 -14.68 -10.89 32.84
C PRO A 356 -15.25 -9.90 33.85
N MET A 357 -15.36 -8.61 33.52
CA MET A 357 -15.84 -7.56 34.41
C MET A 357 -17.37 -7.50 34.49
N LEU A 358 -18.08 -8.12 33.54
CA LEU A 358 -19.55 -8.16 33.55
C LEU A 358 -20.05 -8.98 34.73
N PRO A 359 -21.07 -8.56 35.49
CA PRO A 359 -21.56 -9.29 36.66
C PRO A 359 -21.99 -10.71 36.32
N SER A 360 -21.63 -11.66 37.19
CA SER A 360 -22.03 -13.06 37.05
C SER A 360 -23.52 -13.12 37.32
N SER A 361 -24.34 -13.43 36.32
CA SER A 361 -25.77 -13.68 36.50
C SER A 361 -26.07 -14.93 37.36
N GLY A 362 -25.03 -15.60 37.87
CA GLY A 362 -25.13 -16.63 38.89
C GLY A 362 -25.20 -16.05 40.30
N ALA A 363 -26.11 -15.12 40.57
CA ALA A 363 -26.58 -14.96 41.94
C ALA A 363 -27.42 -16.20 42.23
N HIS A 364 -26.90 -17.08 43.10
CA HIS A 364 -27.67 -18.11 43.77
C HIS A 364 -29.03 -17.54 44.14
N ARG A 365 -30.08 -17.97 43.45
CA ARG A 365 -31.42 -17.95 44.05
C ARG A 365 -31.25 -18.85 45.27
N PRO A 366 -31.32 -18.32 46.52
CA PRO A 366 -31.32 -19.21 47.67
C PRO A 366 -32.43 -20.22 47.41
N ALA A 367 -32.05 -21.51 47.40
CA ALA A 367 -33.00 -22.60 47.28
C ALA A 367 -34.13 -22.29 48.27
N GLY A 368 -35.35 -22.23 47.74
CA GLY A 368 -36.52 -21.78 48.49
C GLY A 368 -36.51 -22.38 49.88
N ALA A 369 -36.69 -21.50 50.88
CA ALA A 369 -37.11 -21.93 52.19
C ALA A 369 -38.23 -22.95 52.00
N ALA A 370 -38.05 -24.14 52.58
CA ALA A 370 -39.05 -25.19 52.55
C ALA A 370 -40.42 -24.60 52.93
N PRO A 371 -41.52 -24.94 52.23
CA PRO A 371 -42.85 -24.51 52.65
C PRO A 371 -43.07 -24.94 54.10
N ALA A 372 -43.47 -23.99 54.94
CA ALA A 372 -43.77 -24.26 56.34
C ALA A 372 -44.79 -25.41 56.46
N PRO A 373 -44.61 -26.35 57.42
CA PRO A 373 -45.52 -27.46 57.61
C PRO A 373 -46.92 -26.94 57.95
N CYS A 374 -47.92 -27.33 57.15
CA CYS A 374 -49.32 -27.07 57.43
C CYS A 374 -49.68 -27.67 58.81
N GLY A 375 -50.04 -26.82 59.77
CA GLY A 375 -50.56 -27.24 61.07
C GLY A 375 -51.86 -28.07 60.92
N PRO A 376 -52.17 -28.94 61.91
CA PRO A 376 -53.28 -29.87 61.84
C PRO A 376 -54.63 -29.14 61.73
N LYS A 377 -55.49 -29.63 60.81
CA LYS A 377 -56.88 -29.20 60.67
C LYS A 377 -57.64 -29.44 62.00
N PRO A 378 -58.39 -28.46 62.53
CA PRO A 378 -59.27 -28.68 63.67
C PRO A 378 -60.38 -29.68 63.32
N VAL A 379 -60.51 -30.73 64.13
CA VAL A 379 -61.60 -31.71 64.06
C VAL A 379 -62.87 -31.04 64.59
N ALA A 380 -63.91 -31.03 63.77
CA ALA A 380 -65.24 -30.56 64.17
C ALA A 380 -65.86 -31.53 65.20
N PRO A 381 -66.61 -31.02 66.21
CA PRO A 381 -67.28 -31.85 67.20
C PRO A 381 -68.51 -32.52 66.57
N THR A 382 -68.60 -33.85 66.66
CA THR A 382 -69.84 -34.61 66.45
C THR A 382 -70.45 -35.02 67.79
N ARG A 383 -71.78 -34.86 67.84
CA ARG A 383 -72.71 -34.98 68.98
C ARG A 383 -72.65 -36.28 69.75
#